data_AF-A0A147IZR1-F1
#
_entry.id   AF-A0A147IZR1-F1
#
_cell.length_a   1.000
_cell.length_b   1.000
_cell.length_c   1.000
_cell.angle_alpha   90.00
_cell.angle_beta   90.00
_cell.angle_gamma   90.00
#
_symmetry.space_group_name_H-M   'P 1'
#
loop_
_entity.id
_entity.type
_entity.pdbx_description
1 polymer ?
#
loop_
_entity_poly.entity_id
_entity_poly.type
_entity_poly.pdbx_seq_one_letter_code
_entity_poly.pdbx_strand_id
1 'polypeptide(L)'
;MQLGGNVRSIQVEDVASTEWGGAVALEPRFAPMIERLERLAADSPRAHGYRVLAAGMLGYAVLAGILLLFLGLVIGIVVFLVLHPGAAAGGIKLLIPIGTVALSLILALRVEWPQPDGIAIGEAEAPSLHRSVSALRTATKGPRIHEVRITGEMNAAIAQYPRLLFLPSRNILFLGLPLLQALAPREVEAVVAHEMGHFAGAHGRTASFIYHVRMRWSQLGERFSRGIVAGGLRRFFRWYGPWFAAYSFVLARRQEYAADALAARIVGSATMGNALIRIAYQSARWHEGWSIIWKQAVERPDPPSSPYCLLGEVVSAEPDETASQVLARALARQRDLDDTHPSLSQRLAALDVVPELPPPFAEPAAALLLGSALTTIVGRLDAEWHNTADESWAEEFGCRQELLAERQALEDRAGAEGLDYEGQHRLAQLVEVIDGPQQGATAFATVLERFPDAHFSRFRQGDALLDAGDEAGVASLLEAARSEPGLLTAALDRIVRYGYASGREQLIETFEPQLDAAIAAEQEARWRSSTIDESIALRALEAEKQDELIQLTASVAGVKWLLAGVRDLANGQQIVFVFATQRNFTGTEVLDALIDAMLPAGDLIGIQHCNKRRWLTKRLRQLTTGVIRA
;
A
#
# COMPACT_ATOMS: atom_id res chain seq x y z
N MET A 1 -17.73 20.46 13.88
CA MET A 1 -17.65 19.48 14.97
C MET A 1 -17.02 18.23 14.38
N GLN A 2 -15.85 17.86 14.90
CA GLN A 2 -14.96 16.85 14.32
C GLN A 2 -15.66 15.51 14.14
N LEU A 3 -15.66 14.99 12.91
CA LEU A 3 -15.93 13.60 12.58
C LEU A 3 -14.78 12.74 13.13
N GLY A 4 -14.76 12.58 14.45
CA GLY A 4 -13.78 11.82 15.20
C GLY A 4 -14.38 10.55 15.75
N GLY A 5 -14.90 9.69 14.86
CA GLY A 5 -15.12 8.29 15.17
C GLY A 5 -13.82 7.54 14.87
N ASN A 6 -12.86 7.56 15.80
CA ASN A 6 -11.74 6.62 15.81
C ASN A 6 -12.27 5.22 16.12
N VAL A 7 -13.03 4.64 15.18
CA VAL A 7 -12.92 3.20 14.98
C VAL A 7 -11.63 3.10 14.17
N ARG A 8 -10.52 2.81 14.86
CA ARG A 8 -9.41 2.17 14.19
C ARG A 8 -9.99 0.87 13.69
N SER A 9 -10.56 0.88 12.48
CA SER A 9 -10.53 -0.33 11.68
C SER A 9 -9.05 -0.66 11.68
N ILE A 10 -8.67 -1.71 12.38
CA ILE A 10 -7.60 -2.54 11.88
C ILE A 10 -8.06 -2.86 10.46
N GLN A 11 -7.67 -1.98 9.52
CA GLN A 11 -7.01 -2.50 8.35
C GLN A 11 -6.00 -3.43 9.00
N VAL A 12 -6.33 -4.73 8.97
CA VAL A 12 -5.29 -5.72 8.84
C VAL A 12 -4.50 -5.07 7.74
N GLU A 13 -3.36 -4.47 8.11
CA GLU A 13 -2.45 -4.04 7.09
C GLU A 13 -2.42 -5.32 6.25
N ASP A 14 -2.96 -5.24 5.04
CA ASP A 14 -2.22 -5.69 3.91
C ASP A 14 -0.85 -5.06 4.17
N VAL A 15 -0.06 -5.71 5.04
CA VAL A 15 1.38 -5.70 5.08
C VAL A 15 1.58 -6.25 3.71
N ALA A 16 1.51 -5.33 2.72
CA ALA A 16 1.16 -5.62 1.35
C ALA A 16 1.98 -6.83 1.07
N SER A 17 1.31 -8.01 1.02
CA SER A 17 1.97 -9.31 1.26
C SER A 17 3.26 -9.16 0.53
N THR A 18 4.40 -9.02 1.22
CA THR A 18 5.54 -8.32 0.59
C THR A 18 5.97 -9.26 -0.49
N GLU A 19 5.38 -9.06 -1.66
CA GLU A 19 5.54 -9.87 -2.82
C GLU A 19 7.01 -9.64 -3.02
N TRP A 20 7.76 -10.71 -2.82
CA TRP A 20 9.19 -10.69 -3.00
C TRP A 20 9.41 -10.38 -4.48
N GLY A 21 9.40 -9.08 -4.81
CA GLY A 21 9.08 -8.57 -6.14
C GLY A 21 7.91 -7.59 -6.17
N GLY A 22 7.94 -6.50 -5.38
CA GLY A 22 6.91 -5.45 -5.42
C GLY A 22 6.49 -5.10 -6.85
N ALA A 23 5.24 -5.44 -7.18
CA ALA A 23 4.63 -5.16 -8.45
C ALA A 23 4.42 -3.65 -8.55
N VAL A 24 5.32 -2.97 -9.26
CA VAL A 24 5.12 -1.56 -9.64
C VAL A 24 4.13 -1.59 -10.80
N ALA A 25 2.89 -1.16 -10.52
CA ALA A 25 1.87 -0.88 -11.52
C ALA A 25 2.48 -0.24 -12.78
N LEU A 26 2.36 -0.91 -13.93
CA LEU A 26 2.95 -0.41 -15.16
C LEU A 26 2.11 0.76 -15.67
N GLU A 27 2.67 1.96 -15.56
CA GLU A 27 2.00 3.17 -16.01
C GLU A 27 1.54 3.05 -17.49
N PRO A 28 0.29 3.43 -17.84
CA PRO A 28 -0.28 3.27 -19.19
C PRO A 28 0.58 3.88 -20.31
N ARG A 29 1.40 4.89 -19.99
CA ARG A 29 2.36 5.51 -20.91
C ARG A 29 3.37 4.54 -21.53
N PHE A 30 3.60 3.37 -20.92
CA PHE A 30 4.56 2.38 -21.38
C PHE A 30 3.96 1.31 -22.30
N ALA A 31 2.65 1.26 -22.49
CA ALA A 31 1.99 0.24 -23.33
C ALA A 31 2.57 0.13 -24.76
N PRO A 32 2.83 1.24 -25.50
CA PRO A 32 3.41 1.15 -26.84
C PRO A 32 4.86 0.61 -26.85
N MET A 33 5.60 0.81 -25.75
CA MET A 33 6.95 0.26 -25.59
C MET A 33 6.88 -1.25 -25.36
N ILE A 34 5.97 -1.70 -24.50
CA ILE A 34 5.76 -3.11 -24.19
C ILE A 34 5.40 -3.88 -25.47
N GLU A 35 4.47 -3.40 -26.28
CA GLU A 35 4.07 -4.02 -27.54
C GLU A 35 5.25 -4.17 -28.54
N ARG A 36 6.18 -3.21 -28.55
CA ARG A 36 7.40 -3.32 -29.38
C ARG A 36 8.38 -4.34 -28.80
N LEU A 37 8.51 -4.40 -27.48
CA LEU A 37 9.37 -5.38 -26.81
C LEU A 37 8.82 -6.79 -26.95
N GLU A 38 7.50 -6.98 -26.93
CA GLU A 38 6.84 -8.25 -27.22
C GLU A 38 7.15 -8.75 -28.62
N ARG A 39 7.02 -7.88 -29.65
CA ARG A 39 7.43 -8.19 -31.02
C ARG A 39 8.91 -8.56 -31.11
N LEU A 40 9.79 -7.74 -30.53
CA LEU A 40 11.22 -8.02 -30.51
C LEU A 40 11.55 -9.34 -29.81
N ALA A 41 10.86 -9.63 -28.71
CA ALA A 41 11.03 -10.87 -27.99
C ALA A 41 10.58 -12.07 -28.85
N ALA A 42 9.46 -11.96 -29.55
CA ALA A 42 8.99 -12.99 -30.48
C ALA A 42 10.00 -13.24 -31.61
N ASP A 43 10.48 -12.17 -32.27
CA ASP A 43 11.36 -12.27 -33.44
C ASP A 43 12.80 -12.67 -33.08
N SER A 44 13.31 -12.19 -31.94
CA SER A 44 14.72 -12.35 -31.55
C SER A 44 14.91 -12.38 -30.03
N PRO A 45 14.62 -13.53 -29.38
CA PRO A 45 14.69 -13.68 -27.92
C PRO A 45 16.04 -13.28 -27.32
N ARG A 46 17.14 -13.66 -27.99
CA ARG A 46 18.51 -13.35 -27.54
C ARG A 46 18.80 -11.85 -27.61
N ALA A 47 18.38 -11.18 -28.68
CA ALA A 47 18.59 -9.75 -28.87
C ALA A 47 17.80 -8.95 -27.82
N HIS A 48 16.56 -9.36 -27.52
CA HIS A 48 15.78 -8.77 -26.43
C HIS A 48 16.50 -8.95 -25.07
N GLY A 49 16.98 -10.16 -24.76
CA GLY A 49 17.73 -10.43 -23.52
C GLY A 49 18.99 -9.56 -23.36
N TYR A 50 19.79 -9.39 -24.42
CA TYR A 50 20.97 -8.51 -24.39
C TYR A 50 20.60 -7.04 -24.16
N ARG A 51 19.50 -6.56 -24.76
CA ARG A 51 19.03 -5.19 -24.55
C ARG A 51 18.58 -4.95 -23.12
N VAL A 52 17.86 -5.90 -22.53
CA VAL A 52 17.44 -5.80 -21.11
C VAL A 52 18.66 -5.84 -20.19
N LEU A 53 19.66 -6.70 -20.47
CA LEU A 53 20.91 -6.73 -19.73
C LEU A 53 21.66 -5.39 -19.83
N ALA A 54 21.79 -4.83 -21.04
CA ALA A 54 22.43 -3.54 -21.26
C ALA A 54 21.69 -2.40 -20.54
N ALA A 55 20.36 -2.42 -20.56
CA ALA A 55 19.53 -1.48 -19.79
C ALA A 55 19.81 -1.62 -18.28
N GLY A 56 19.87 -2.84 -17.74
CA GLY A 56 20.21 -3.07 -16.32
C GLY A 56 21.63 -2.62 -15.96
N MET A 57 22.59 -2.82 -16.86
CA MET A 57 23.97 -2.33 -16.71
C MET A 57 24.06 -0.80 -16.74
N LEU A 58 23.18 -0.10 -17.47
CA LEU A 58 23.16 1.37 -17.51
C LEU A 58 22.91 1.95 -16.11
N GLY A 59 21.97 1.39 -15.34
CA GLY A 59 21.73 1.81 -13.95
C GLY A 59 23.00 1.69 -13.10
N TYR A 60 23.70 0.55 -13.18
CA TYR A 60 24.98 0.37 -12.47
C TYR A 60 26.08 1.31 -12.97
N ALA A 61 26.14 1.59 -14.28
CA ALA A 61 27.10 2.53 -14.84
C ALA A 61 26.89 3.95 -14.32
N VAL A 62 25.64 4.39 -14.14
CA VAL A 62 25.31 5.69 -13.54
C VAL A 62 25.79 5.74 -12.08
N LEU A 63 25.48 4.72 -11.28
CA LEU A 63 25.97 4.66 -9.89
C LEU A 63 27.49 4.64 -9.79
N ALA A 64 28.14 3.79 -10.58
CA ALA A 64 29.59 3.67 -10.62
C ALA A 64 30.24 4.99 -11.07
N GLY A 65 29.67 5.66 -12.08
CA GLY A 65 30.12 6.96 -12.54
C GLY A 65 30.02 8.05 -11.48
N ILE A 66 28.90 8.11 -10.74
CA ILE A 66 28.74 9.04 -9.61
C ILE A 66 29.76 8.74 -8.51
N LEU A 67 29.93 7.46 -8.14
CA LEU A 67 30.90 7.06 -7.13
C LEU A 67 32.34 7.44 -7.54
N LEU A 68 32.73 7.14 -8.79
CA LEU A 68 34.05 7.46 -9.32
C LEU A 68 34.28 8.98 -9.38
N LEU A 69 33.27 9.76 -9.73
CA LEU A 69 33.33 11.22 -9.71
C LEU A 69 33.65 11.75 -8.31
N PHE A 70 32.90 11.30 -7.30
CA PHE A 70 33.12 11.74 -5.92
C PHE A 70 34.46 11.27 -5.37
N LEU A 71 34.87 10.03 -5.65
CA LEU A 71 36.18 9.51 -5.25
C LEU A 71 37.33 10.28 -5.92
N GLY A 72 37.20 10.58 -7.22
CA GLY A 72 38.15 11.40 -7.97
C GLY A 72 38.25 12.82 -7.39
N LEU A 73 37.13 13.41 -6.97
CA LEU A 73 37.12 14.73 -6.34
C LEU A 73 37.79 14.72 -4.96
N VAL A 74 37.58 13.67 -4.15
CA VAL A 74 38.30 13.46 -2.88
C VAL A 74 39.80 13.38 -3.13
N ILE A 75 40.24 12.52 -4.07
CA ILE A 75 41.65 12.35 -4.40
C ILE A 75 42.25 13.68 -4.90
N GLY A 76 41.54 14.39 -5.80
CA GLY A 76 41.98 15.67 -6.33
C GLY A 76 42.16 16.74 -5.25
N ILE A 77 41.23 16.83 -4.28
CA ILE A 77 41.33 17.75 -3.15
C ILE A 77 42.52 17.38 -2.24
N VAL A 78 42.72 16.09 -1.96
CA VAL A 78 43.86 15.62 -1.15
C VAL A 78 45.19 15.96 -1.84
N VAL A 79 45.32 15.68 -3.14
CA VAL A 79 46.52 16.04 -3.92
C VAL A 79 46.74 17.55 -3.92
N PHE A 80 45.69 18.33 -4.14
CA PHE A 80 45.78 19.80 -4.12
C PHE A 80 46.25 20.34 -2.76
N LEU A 81 45.73 19.79 -1.66
CA LEU A 81 46.11 20.18 -0.29
C LEU A 81 47.56 19.83 0.04
N VAL A 82 48.07 18.69 -0.44
CA VAL A 82 49.48 18.30 -0.29
C VAL A 82 50.40 19.26 -1.04
N LEU A 83 49.99 19.69 -2.25
CA LEU A 83 50.75 20.63 -3.07
C LEU A 83 50.66 22.09 -2.59
N HIS A 84 49.59 22.47 -1.89
CA HIS A 84 49.33 23.85 -1.44
C HIS A 84 48.91 23.91 0.05
N PRO A 85 49.86 23.76 0.99
CA PRO A 85 49.57 23.70 2.43
C PRO A 85 48.84 24.95 2.96
N GLY A 86 49.04 26.12 2.34
CA GLY A 86 48.38 27.37 2.70
C GLY A 86 46.87 27.41 2.42
N ALA A 87 46.34 26.45 1.64
CA ALA A 87 44.91 26.35 1.33
C ALA A 87 44.13 25.40 2.26
N ALA A 88 44.76 24.91 3.35
CA ALA A 88 44.21 23.88 4.23
C ALA A 88 42.78 24.18 4.72
N ALA A 89 42.51 25.40 5.19
CA ALA A 89 41.19 25.77 5.70
C ALA A 89 40.08 25.70 4.64
N GLY A 90 40.39 26.04 3.38
CA GLY A 90 39.43 25.98 2.27
C GLY A 90 39.25 24.55 1.73
N GLY A 91 40.35 23.82 1.55
CA GLY A 91 40.30 22.44 1.06
C GLY A 91 39.63 21.48 2.05
N ILE A 92 39.84 21.64 3.36
CA ILE A 92 39.14 20.83 4.38
C ILE A 92 37.63 21.10 4.37
N LYS A 93 37.20 22.36 4.22
CA LYS A 93 35.77 22.73 4.11
C LYS A 93 35.07 22.08 2.91
N LEU A 94 35.80 21.80 1.83
CA LEU A 94 35.29 21.08 0.66
C LEU A 94 35.41 19.55 0.83
N LEU A 95 36.52 19.07 1.40
CA LEU A 95 36.79 17.65 1.56
C LEU A 95 35.74 16.95 2.44
N ILE A 96 35.30 17.59 3.52
CA ILE A 96 34.32 17.01 4.45
C ILE A 96 33.00 16.66 3.74
N PRO A 97 32.25 17.60 3.12
CA PRO A 97 30.97 17.26 2.49
C PRO A 97 31.12 16.29 1.32
N ILE A 98 32.17 16.44 0.49
CA ILE A 98 32.42 15.56 -0.66
C ILE A 98 32.79 14.15 -0.20
N GLY A 99 33.64 14.04 0.82
CA GLY A 99 34.03 12.80 1.46
C GLY A 99 32.85 12.11 2.14
N THR A 100 31.97 12.85 2.82
CA THR A 100 30.74 12.30 3.41
C THR A 100 29.82 11.71 2.35
N VAL A 101 29.65 12.38 1.20
CA VAL A 101 28.87 11.81 0.08
C VAL A 101 29.53 10.55 -0.47
N ALA A 102 30.84 10.58 -0.74
CA ALA A 102 31.56 9.42 -1.27
C ALA A 102 31.44 8.22 -0.31
N LEU A 103 31.63 8.45 0.99
CA LEU A 103 31.47 7.44 2.02
C LEU A 103 30.02 6.94 2.10
N SER A 104 29.03 7.84 2.03
CA SER A 104 27.61 7.46 2.03
C SER A 104 27.24 6.61 0.83
N LEU A 105 27.79 6.89 -0.37
CA LEU A 105 27.59 6.06 -1.56
C LEU A 105 28.23 4.67 -1.38
N ILE A 106 29.43 4.59 -0.80
CA ILE A 106 30.11 3.31 -0.51
C ILE A 106 29.33 2.50 0.51
N LEU A 107 28.85 3.14 1.60
CA LEU A 107 28.04 2.50 2.62
C LEU A 107 26.67 2.09 2.08
N ALA A 108 26.06 2.88 1.21
CA ALA A 108 24.79 2.53 0.57
C ALA A 108 24.93 1.32 -0.38
N LEU A 109 26.12 1.12 -0.96
CA LEU A 109 26.45 -0.07 -1.75
C LEU A 109 26.80 -1.29 -0.88
N ARG A 110 27.03 -1.12 0.43
CA ARG A 110 27.12 -2.26 1.34
C ARG A 110 25.73 -2.84 1.54
N VAL A 111 25.58 -4.10 1.12
CA VAL A 111 24.38 -4.86 1.40
C VAL A 111 24.58 -5.57 2.73
N GLU A 112 24.06 -4.94 3.80
CA GLU A 112 23.74 -5.68 5.02
C GLU A 112 22.52 -6.54 4.69
N TRP A 113 22.75 -7.83 4.52
CA TRP A 113 21.67 -8.78 4.37
C TRP A 113 21.05 -9.01 5.74
N PRO A 114 19.73 -8.78 5.92
CA PRO A 114 19.07 -9.19 7.15
C PRO A 114 19.29 -10.69 7.35
N GLN A 115 19.26 -11.13 8.61
CA GLN A 115 19.28 -12.56 8.87
C GLN A 115 18.14 -13.21 8.07
N PRO A 116 18.37 -14.36 7.43
CA PRO A 116 17.30 -15.02 6.70
C PRO A 116 16.18 -15.38 7.68
N ASP A 117 14.95 -14.99 7.38
CA ASP A 117 13.78 -15.30 8.18
C ASP A 117 13.43 -16.79 8.11
N GLY A 118 12.59 -17.27 9.02
CA GLY A 118 12.10 -18.65 9.04
C GLY A 118 13.04 -19.68 9.66
N ILE A 119 12.48 -20.86 9.91
CA ILE A 119 13.09 -21.94 10.69
C ILE A 119 14.00 -22.78 9.79
N ALA A 120 15.30 -22.77 10.06
CA ALA A 120 16.26 -23.62 9.34
C ALA A 120 16.04 -25.10 9.70
N ILE A 121 15.93 -25.95 8.68
CA ILE A 121 15.71 -27.39 8.83
C ILE A 121 16.90 -28.18 8.28
N GLY A 122 17.53 -28.96 9.16
CA GLY A 122 18.63 -29.84 8.83
C GLY A 122 18.18 -31.11 8.09
N GLU A 123 19.13 -31.75 7.40
CA GLU A 123 18.89 -33.01 6.68
C GLU A 123 18.43 -34.16 7.61
N ALA A 124 18.92 -34.17 8.86
CA ALA A 124 18.52 -35.15 9.85
C ALA A 124 17.07 -34.97 10.34
N GLU A 125 16.54 -33.74 10.31
CA GLU A 125 15.20 -33.41 10.79
C GLU A 125 14.13 -33.69 9.73
N ALA A 126 14.43 -33.42 8.45
CA ALA A 126 13.52 -33.65 7.32
C ALA A 126 14.21 -34.35 6.13
N PRO A 127 14.61 -35.63 6.27
CA PRO A 127 15.40 -36.33 5.24
C PRO A 127 14.66 -36.52 3.92
N SER A 128 13.32 -36.64 3.95
CA SER A 128 12.50 -36.75 2.74
C SER A 128 12.50 -35.45 1.93
N LEU A 129 12.38 -34.30 2.60
CA LEU A 129 12.48 -32.99 1.97
C LEU A 129 13.84 -32.79 1.28
N HIS A 130 14.94 -33.02 2.01
CA HIS A 130 16.30 -32.81 1.48
C HIS A 130 16.62 -33.75 0.31
N ARG A 131 16.14 -35.01 0.34
CA ARG A 131 16.25 -35.93 -0.81
C ARG A 131 15.49 -35.42 -2.03
N SER A 132 14.26 -34.95 -1.86
CA SER A 132 13.45 -34.39 -2.95
C SER A 132 14.13 -33.15 -3.56
N VAL A 133 14.60 -32.22 -2.73
CA VAL A 133 15.36 -31.03 -3.18
C VAL A 133 16.62 -31.41 -3.96
N SER A 134 17.37 -32.42 -3.50
CA SER A 134 18.58 -32.90 -4.18
C SER A 134 18.27 -33.56 -5.54
N ALA A 135 17.18 -34.32 -5.62
CA ALA A 135 16.70 -34.92 -6.87
C ALA A 135 16.28 -33.83 -7.87
N LEU A 136 15.49 -32.85 -7.43
CA LEU A 136 15.04 -31.72 -8.25
C LEU A 136 16.20 -30.87 -8.76
N ARG A 137 17.21 -30.61 -7.93
CA ARG A 137 18.45 -29.93 -8.37
C ARG A 137 19.08 -30.66 -9.55
N THR A 138 19.14 -31.99 -9.48
CA THR A 138 19.74 -32.81 -10.53
C THR A 138 18.91 -32.78 -11.81
N ALA A 139 17.58 -32.88 -11.69
CA ALA A 139 16.64 -32.85 -12.80
C ALA A 139 16.59 -31.48 -13.52
N THR A 140 16.60 -30.39 -12.75
CA THR A 140 16.55 -29.01 -13.28
C THR A 140 17.91 -28.49 -13.74
N LYS A 141 19.01 -29.11 -13.29
CA LYS A 141 20.36 -28.53 -13.34
C LYS A 141 20.43 -27.16 -12.63
N GLY A 142 19.62 -27.02 -11.58
CA GLY A 142 19.51 -25.81 -10.76
C GLY A 142 20.69 -25.59 -9.81
N PRO A 143 20.69 -24.47 -9.08
CA PRO A 143 21.75 -24.12 -8.14
C PRO A 143 21.81 -25.11 -6.96
N ARG A 144 22.98 -25.23 -6.33
CA ARG A 144 23.10 -25.98 -5.07
C ARG A 144 22.37 -25.23 -3.96
N ILE A 145 21.35 -25.83 -3.36
CA ILE A 145 20.71 -25.33 -2.14
C ILE A 145 21.62 -25.66 -0.96
N HIS A 146 21.95 -24.66 -0.15
CA HIS A 146 22.84 -24.79 1.00
C HIS A 146 22.07 -24.88 2.32
N GLU A 147 20.84 -24.39 2.33
CA GLU A 147 19.98 -24.29 3.51
C GLU A 147 18.53 -24.28 3.06
N VAL A 148 17.67 -24.98 3.81
CA VAL A 148 16.22 -24.98 3.62
C VAL A 148 15.59 -24.37 4.86
N ARG A 149 14.68 -23.42 4.67
CA ARG A 149 13.99 -22.70 5.74
C ARG A 149 12.49 -22.79 5.57
N ILE A 150 11.79 -23.01 6.68
CA ILE A 150 10.33 -23.04 6.72
C ILE A 150 9.80 -21.70 7.25
N THR A 151 8.88 -21.08 6.53
CA THR A 151 8.30 -19.77 6.86
C THR A 151 6.80 -19.89 7.15
N GLY A 152 6.21 -18.87 7.77
CA GLY A 152 4.76 -18.76 7.95
C GLY A 152 4.00 -18.29 6.70
N GLU A 153 4.71 -17.98 5.61
CA GLU A 153 4.13 -17.39 4.40
C GLU A 153 3.56 -18.44 3.45
N MET A 154 2.48 -18.12 2.73
CA MET A 154 1.94 -18.99 1.67
C MET A 154 2.73 -18.85 0.36
N ASN A 155 4.03 -19.13 0.42
CA ASN A 155 4.94 -18.94 -0.72
C ASN A 155 6.14 -19.90 -0.69
N ALA A 156 6.86 -20.01 -1.81
CA ALA A 156 8.15 -20.67 -1.92
C ALA A 156 9.10 -19.77 -2.72
N ALA A 157 10.38 -19.73 -2.33
CA ALA A 157 11.36 -18.89 -3.03
C ALA A 157 12.78 -19.42 -2.85
N ILE A 158 13.64 -19.15 -3.83
CA ILE A 158 15.09 -19.34 -3.68
C ILE A 158 15.79 -17.99 -3.67
N ALA A 159 16.44 -17.65 -2.54
CA ALA A 159 17.25 -16.44 -2.45
C ALA A 159 18.75 -16.77 -2.55
N GLN A 160 19.49 -15.91 -3.27
CA GLN A 160 20.95 -15.96 -3.35
C GLN A 160 21.55 -14.88 -2.45
N TYR A 161 22.27 -15.29 -1.40
CA TYR A 161 23.01 -14.41 -0.51
C TYR A 161 24.49 -14.33 -0.96
N PRO A 162 24.92 -13.26 -1.64
CA PRO A 162 26.32 -13.08 -2.02
C PRO A 162 27.17 -12.77 -0.78
N ARG A 163 28.22 -13.58 -0.54
CA ARG A 163 29.18 -13.34 0.56
C ARG A 163 30.12 -12.17 0.29
N LEU A 164 30.53 -11.98 -0.96
CA LEU A 164 31.37 -10.88 -1.46
C LEU A 164 31.20 -10.80 -2.99
N LEU A 165 31.53 -9.66 -3.63
CA LEU A 165 31.22 -9.35 -5.03
C LEU A 165 31.69 -10.38 -6.10
N PHE A 166 32.47 -11.40 -5.74
CA PHE A 166 32.95 -12.45 -6.65
C PHE A 166 32.97 -13.86 -6.04
N LEU A 167 32.43 -14.04 -4.82
CA LEU A 167 32.35 -15.35 -4.17
C LEU A 167 31.04 -16.06 -4.54
N PRO A 168 31.02 -17.41 -4.55
CA PRO A 168 29.78 -18.17 -4.76
C PRO A 168 28.70 -17.72 -3.77
N SER A 169 27.51 -17.44 -4.29
CA SER A 169 26.37 -17.06 -3.45
C SER A 169 25.85 -18.27 -2.69
N ARG A 170 25.42 -18.05 -1.45
CA ARG A 170 24.73 -19.05 -0.64
C ARG A 170 23.26 -19.05 -1.05
N ASN A 171 22.80 -20.13 -1.64
CA ASN A 171 21.39 -20.29 -2.03
C ASN A 171 20.60 -20.89 -0.86
N ILE A 172 19.54 -20.20 -0.46
CA ILE A 172 18.60 -20.63 0.59
C ILE A 172 17.24 -20.85 -0.07
N LEU A 173 16.64 -22.01 0.17
CA LEU A 173 15.28 -22.33 -0.24
C LEU A 173 14.34 -22.03 0.92
N PHE A 174 13.38 -21.14 0.72
CA PHE A 174 12.28 -20.85 1.63
C PHE A 174 11.04 -21.62 1.17
N LEU A 175 10.41 -22.32 2.10
CA LEU A 175 9.15 -23.04 1.88
C LEU A 175 8.17 -22.64 2.97
N GLY A 176 7.04 -22.09 2.56
CA GLY A 176 5.92 -21.83 3.43
C GLY A 176 5.37 -23.10 4.05
N LEU A 177 5.24 -23.14 5.37
CA LEU A 177 4.45 -24.17 6.04
C LEU A 177 3.03 -24.28 5.46
N PRO A 178 2.26 -23.18 5.28
CA PRO A 178 0.93 -23.28 4.68
C PRO A 178 0.96 -23.81 3.24
N LEU A 179 1.99 -23.50 2.46
CA LEU A 179 2.15 -24.08 1.12
C LEU A 179 2.40 -25.60 1.18
N LEU A 180 3.19 -26.08 2.15
CA LEU A 180 3.39 -27.51 2.36
C LEU A 180 2.14 -28.21 2.90
N GLN A 181 1.33 -27.53 3.72
CA GLN A 181 0.04 -28.05 4.21
C GLN A 181 -1.02 -28.08 3.12
N ALA A 182 -0.97 -27.14 2.19
CA ALA A 182 -1.97 -26.98 1.15
C ALA A 182 -1.72 -27.85 -0.09
N LEU A 183 -0.51 -28.38 -0.31
CA LEU A 183 -0.13 -29.07 -1.55
C LEU A 183 0.18 -30.56 -1.33
N ALA A 184 -0.03 -31.36 -2.37
CA ALA A 184 0.50 -32.71 -2.44
C ALA A 184 2.03 -32.72 -2.60
N PRO A 185 2.76 -33.77 -2.20
CA PRO A 185 4.23 -33.80 -2.31
C PRO A 185 4.75 -33.50 -3.73
N ARG A 186 4.09 -34.05 -4.76
CA ARG A 186 4.48 -33.81 -6.16
C ARG A 186 4.12 -32.41 -6.66
N GLU A 187 3.10 -31.78 -6.08
CA GLU A 187 2.76 -30.38 -6.36
C GLU A 187 3.82 -29.46 -5.74
N VAL A 188 4.32 -29.76 -4.53
CA VAL A 188 5.49 -29.06 -3.95
C VAL A 188 6.74 -29.25 -4.81
N GLU A 189 6.97 -30.46 -5.33
CA GLU A 189 8.07 -30.69 -6.28
C GLU A 189 7.94 -29.84 -7.55
N ALA A 190 6.71 -29.62 -8.03
CA ALA A 190 6.43 -28.74 -9.16
C ALA A 190 6.84 -27.29 -8.86
N VAL A 191 6.45 -26.77 -7.69
CA VAL A 191 6.80 -25.42 -7.21
C VAL A 191 8.31 -25.29 -7.06
N VAL A 192 8.98 -26.22 -6.37
CA VAL A 192 10.44 -26.16 -6.20
C VAL A 192 11.18 -26.30 -7.53
N ALA A 193 10.68 -27.11 -8.46
CA ALA A 193 11.25 -27.22 -9.81
C ALA A 193 11.10 -25.92 -10.60
N HIS A 194 9.96 -25.22 -10.46
CA HIS A 194 9.71 -23.91 -11.03
C HIS A 194 10.72 -22.88 -10.48
N GLU A 195 10.85 -22.79 -9.15
CA GLU A 195 11.81 -21.89 -8.49
C GLU A 195 13.25 -22.14 -8.94
N MET A 196 13.67 -23.41 -9.02
CA MET A 196 14.99 -23.77 -9.54
C MET A 196 15.15 -23.42 -11.03
N GLY A 197 14.05 -23.44 -11.79
CA GLY A 197 13.99 -23.09 -13.20
C GLY A 197 14.39 -21.64 -13.48
N HIS A 198 14.10 -20.71 -12.58
CA HIS A 198 14.58 -19.33 -12.69
C HIS A 198 16.10 -19.20 -12.68
N PHE A 199 16.82 -20.18 -12.13
CA PHE A 199 18.28 -20.17 -12.04
C PHE A 199 18.96 -21.14 -13.02
N ALA A 200 18.19 -21.99 -13.70
CA ALA A 200 18.72 -22.98 -14.63
C ALA A 200 19.16 -22.34 -15.97
N GLY A 201 20.37 -22.70 -16.43
CA GLY A 201 20.91 -22.31 -17.74
C GLY A 201 21.43 -20.86 -17.87
N ALA A 202 21.84 -20.47 -19.09
CA ALA A 202 22.38 -19.14 -19.38
C ALA A 202 21.33 -18.02 -19.23
N HIS A 203 20.05 -18.34 -19.40
CA HIS A 203 18.93 -17.40 -19.28
C HIS A 203 18.59 -17.11 -17.80
N GLY A 204 18.79 -18.08 -16.89
CA GLY A 204 18.53 -17.88 -15.47
C GLY A 204 19.49 -16.91 -14.77
N ARG A 205 20.74 -16.79 -15.25
CA ARG A 205 21.69 -15.78 -14.75
C ARG A 205 21.25 -14.35 -15.07
N THR A 206 20.65 -14.14 -16.24
CA THR A 206 20.09 -12.83 -16.64
C THR A 206 18.80 -12.53 -15.89
N ALA A 207 17.95 -13.54 -15.66
CA ALA A 207 16.72 -13.45 -14.87
C ALA A 207 16.99 -13.02 -13.41
N SER A 208 17.81 -13.80 -12.71
CA SER A 208 18.21 -13.52 -11.33
C SER A 208 18.93 -12.17 -11.22
N PHE A 209 19.77 -11.80 -12.20
CA PHE A 209 20.38 -10.48 -12.24
C PHE A 209 19.34 -9.35 -12.31
N ILE A 210 18.35 -9.43 -13.20
CA ILE A 210 17.32 -8.39 -13.36
C ILE A 210 16.46 -8.27 -12.08
N TYR A 211 16.10 -9.41 -11.48
CA TYR A 211 15.40 -9.44 -10.20
C TYR A 211 16.21 -8.74 -9.08
N HIS A 212 17.49 -9.13 -8.92
CA HIS A 212 18.37 -8.50 -7.93
C HIS A 212 18.63 -7.01 -8.20
N VAL A 213 18.67 -6.61 -9.47
CA VAL A 213 18.76 -5.21 -9.89
C VAL A 213 17.55 -4.45 -9.38
N ARG A 214 16.32 -4.90 -9.65
CA ARG A 214 15.07 -4.27 -9.19
C ARG A 214 15.04 -4.13 -7.66
N MET A 215 15.34 -5.20 -6.93
CA MET A 215 15.35 -5.20 -5.46
C MET A 215 16.38 -4.22 -4.88
N ARG A 216 17.60 -4.20 -5.42
CA ARG A 216 18.66 -3.28 -4.99
C ARG A 216 18.27 -1.82 -5.24
N TRP A 217 17.57 -1.53 -6.34
CA TRP A 217 17.12 -0.16 -6.63
C TRP A 217 16.04 0.32 -5.67
N SER A 218 15.08 -0.54 -5.31
CA SER A 218 14.04 -0.20 -4.33
C SER A 218 14.65 0.17 -2.97
N GLN A 219 15.51 -0.71 -2.45
CA GLN A 219 16.20 -0.50 -1.17
C GLN A 219 17.10 0.75 -1.17
N LEU A 220 17.73 1.04 -2.31
CA LEU A 220 18.61 2.20 -2.44
C LEU A 220 17.82 3.52 -2.44
N GLY A 221 16.60 3.52 -2.96
CA GLY A 221 15.69 4.68 -2.94
C GLY A 221 15.31 5.11 -1.51
N GLU A 222 15.08 4.15 -0.63
CA GLU A 222 14.70 4.37 0.78
C GLU A 222 15.88 4.86 1.64
N ARG A 223 17.09 4.34 1.38
CA ARG A 223 18.31 4.70 2.14
C ARG A 223 18.80 6.14 1.91
N PHE A 224 18.47 6.75 0.78
CA PHE A 224 18.88 8.12 0.46
C PHE A 224 17.87 9.17 0.96
N SER A 225 17.80 9.36 2.27
CA SER A 225 16.76 10.20 2.89
C SER A 225 17.04 11.71 2.80
N ARG A 226 18.29 12.21 2.74
CA ARG A 226 18.60 13.68 2.74
C ARG A 226 19.86 14.07 1.93
N GLY A 227 19.82 15.24 1.26
CA GLY A 227 20.97 15.88 0.58
C GLY A 227 20.80 16.11 -0.95
N ILE A 228 21.63 16.95 -1.56
CA ILE A 228 21.57 17.30 -3.00
C ILE A 228 21.78 16.08 -3.90
N VAL A 229 22.72 15.21 -3.53
CA VAL A 229 23.04 13.96 -4.27
C VAL A 229 21.92 12.94 -4.12
N ALA A 230 21.34 12.83 -2.91
CA ALA A 230 20.16 12.02 -2.66
C ALA A 230 18.95 12.50 -3.48
N GLY A 231 18.74 13.82 -3.60
CA GLY A 231 17.70 14.40 -4.45
C GLY A 231 17.88 14.10 -5.93
N GLY A 232 19.12 14.18 -6.44
CA GLY A 232 19.47 13.82 -7.82
C GLY A 232 19.23 12.33 -8.12
N LEU A 233 19.70 11.45 -7.23
CA LEU A 233 19.48 10.00 -7.33
C LEU A 233 17.99 9.64 -7.24
N ARG A 234 17.22 10.26 -6.34
CA ARG A 234 15.77 10.05 -6.23
C ARG A 234 15.04 10.46 -7.51
N ARG A 235 15.43 11.58 -8.14
CA ARG A 235 14.87 12.00 -9.42
C ARG A 235 15.19 11.01 -10.54
N PHE A 236 16.43 10.52 -10.58
CA PHE A 236 16.83 9.47 -11.51
C PHE A 236 16.00 8.19 -11.29
N PHE A 237 15.89 7.69 -10.05
CA PHE A 237 15.15 6.46 -9.74
C PHE A 237 13.65 6.56 -10.01
N ARG A 238 13.03 7.71 -9.74
CA ARG A 238 11.62 7.94 -10.07
C ARG A 238 11.31 7.85 -11.56
N TRP A 239 12.31 8.14 -12.41
CA TRP A 239 12.19 7.97 -13.86
C TRP A 239 12.63 6.57 -14.32
N TYR A 240 13.81 6.13 -13.86
CA TYR A 240 14.47 4.90 -14.30
C TYR A 240 13.75 3.63 -13.80
N GLY A 241 13.22 3.64 -12.57
CA GLY A 241 12.54 2.50 -11.96
C GLY A 241 11.34 2.02 -12.77
N PRO A 242 10.30 2.87 -12.97
CA PRO A 242 9.14 2.51 -13.79
C PRO A 242 9.50 2.17 -15.24
N TRP A 243 10.44 2.90 -15.83
CA TRP A 243 10.91 2.61 -17.18
C TRP A 243 11.59 1.23 -17.28
N PHE A 244 12.49 0.90 -16.36
CA PHE A 244 13.20 -0.38 -16.36
C PHE A 244 12.26 -1.54 -16.01
N ALA A 245 11.29 -1.32 -15.12
CA ALA A 245 10.24 -2.29 -14.82
C ALA A 245 9.46 -2.65 -16.09
N ALA A 246 8.97 -1.64 -16.84
CA ALA A 246 8.31 -1.85 -18.12
C ALA A 246 9.23 -2.48 -19.18
N TYR A 247 10.50 -2.08 -19.23
CA TYR A 247 11.46 -2.57 -20.22
C TYR A 247 11.82 -4.06 -20.04
N SER A 248 11.87 -4.52 -18.79
CA SER A 248 12.19 -5.91 -18.44
C SER A 248 10.96 -6.81 -18.27
N PHE A 249 9.76 -6.25 -18.32
CA PHE A 249 8.48 -6.95 -18.12
C PHE A 249 8.27 -8.15 -19.06
N VAL A 250 8.47 -7.95 -20.37
CA VAL A 250 8.28 -9.00 -21.38
C VAL A 250 9.22 -10.17 -21.14
N LEU A 251 10.45 -9.90 -20.71
CA LEU A 251 11.43 -10.92 -20.39
C LEU A 251 11.03 -11.71 -19.14
N ALA A 252 10.51 -11.03 -18.10
CA ALA A 252 10.03 -11.68 -16.88
C ALA A 252 8.89 -12.67 -17.20
N ARG A 253 7.86 -12.25 -17.95
CA ARG A 253 6.76 -13.16 -18.34
C ARG A 253 7.21 -14.40 -19.10
N ARG A 254 8.20 -14.27 -19.99
CA ARG A 254 8.75 -15.44 -20.71
C ARG A 254 9.55 -16.37 -19.80
N GLN A 255 10.13 -15.85 -18.72
CA GLN A 255 10.83 -16.66 -17.74
C GLN A 255 9.85 -17.50 -16.91
N GLU A 256 8.70 -16.94 -16.55
CA GLU A 256 7.60 -17.69 -15.90
C GLU A 256 7.16 -18.89 -16.74
N TYR A 257 6.83 -18.69 -18.03
CA TYR A 257 6.46 -19.79 -18.92
C TYR A 257 7.58 -20.83 -19.08
N ALA A 258 8.83 -20.39 -19.12
CA ALA A 258 9.98 -21.29 -19.25
C ALA A 258 10.20 -22.12 -17.97
N ALA A 259 9.98 -21.53 -16.80
CA ALA A 259 10.05 -22.20 -15.51
C ALA A 259 8.90 -23.21 -15.36
N ASP A 260 7.66 -22.83 -15.72
CA ASP A 260 6.50 -23.71 -15.78
C ASP A 260 6.74 -24.92 -16.70
N ALA A 261 7.23 -24.66 -17.92
CA ALA A 261 7.54 -25.72 -18.87
C ALA A 261 8.69 -26.63 -18.37
N LEU A 262 9.64 -26.12 -17.60
CA LEU A 262 10.68 -26.95 -16.98
C LEU A 262 10.11 -27.82 -15.87
N ALA A 263 9.31 -27.24 -14.96
CA ALA A 263 8.66 -27.98 -13.89
C ALA A 263 7.74 -29.07 -14.46
N ALA A 264 6.93 -28.74 -15.47
CA ALA A 264 6.06 -29.68 -16.16
C ALA A 264 6.83 -30.82 -16.85
N ARG A 265 8.04 -30.60 -17.37
CA ARG A 265 8.89 -31.68 -17.89
C ARG A 265 9.37 -32.66 -16.81
N ILE A 266 9.42 -32.23 -15.55
CA ILE A 266 9.90 -33.03 -14.42
C ILE A 266 8.75 -33.77 -13.74
N VAL A 267 7.65 -33.07 -13.43
CA VAL A 267 6.52 -33.61 -12.66
C VAL A 267 5.28 -33.93 -13.48
N GLY A 268 5.25 -33.54 -14.77
CA GLY A 268 4.10 -33.62 -15.66
C GLY A 268 3.26 -32.33 -15.69
N SER A 269 2.68 -31.98 -16.84
CA SER A 269 1.84 -30.79 -17.00
C SER A 269 0.63 -30.78 -16.07
N ALA A 270 -0.04 -31.92 -15.90
CA ALA A 270 -1.18 -32.04 -14.99
C ALA A 270 -0.80 -31.70 -13.53
N THR A 271 0.32 -32.24 -13.03
CA THR A 271 0.81 -31.94 -11.67
C THR A 271 1.18 -30.46 -11.50
N MET A 272 1.84 -29.87 -12.50
CA MET A 272 2.18 -28.45 -12.47
C MET A 272 0.91 -27.58 -12.48
N GLY A 273 -0.06 -27.90 -13.34
CA GLY A 273 -1.34 -27.20 -13.39
C GLY A 273 -2.12 -27.33 -12.08
N ASN A 274 -2.18 -28.53 -11.48
CA ASN A 274 -2.80 -28.74 -10.18
C ASN A 274 -2.14 -27.88 -9.09
N ALA A 275 -0.81 -27.79 -9.07
CA ALA A 275 -0.10 -26.92 -8.13
C ALA A 275 -0.49 -25.44 -8.31
N LEU A 276 -0.55 -24.94 -9.56
CA LEU A 276 -0.96 -23.56 -9.85
C LEU A 276 -2.40 -23.28 -9.41
N ILE A 277 -3.33 -24.18 -9.74
CA ILE A 277 -4.74 -24.05 -9.37
C ILE A 277 -4.89 -24.08 -7.86
N ARG A 278 -4.21 -25.01 -7.19
CA ARG A 278 -4.29 -25.17 -5.75
C ARG A 278 -3.73 -23.98 -4.99
N ILE A 279 -2.59 -23.45 -5.40
CA ILE A 279 -2.04 -22.21 -4.83
C ILE A 279 -3.06 -21.07 -4.99
N ALA A 280 -3.66 -20.90 -6.18
CA ALA A 280 -4.56 -19.79 -6.44
C ALA A 280 -5.76 -19.73 -5.48
N TYR A 281 -6.44 -20.85 -5.21
CA TYR A 281 -7.59 -20.84 -4.32
C TYR A 281 -7.21 -20.99 -2.83
N GLN A 282 -6.15 -21.73 -2.51
CA GLN A 282 -5.74 -21.91 -1.10
C GLN A 282 -5.09 -20.64 -0.53
N SER A 283 -4.43 -19.83 -1.36
CA SER A 283 -3.95 -18.51 -0.91
C SER A 283 -5.11 -17.64 -0.43
N ALA A 284 -6.26 -17.65 -1.11
CA ALA A 284 -7.44 -16.91 -0.64
C ALA A 284 -7.96 -17.46 0.70
N ARG A 285 -8.06 -18.78 0.84
CA ARG A 285 -8.49 -19.44 2.09
C ARG A 285 -7.54 -19.20 3.25
N TRP A 286 -6.24 -19.11 2.99
CA TRP A 286 -5.24 -18.74 3.99
C TRP A 286 -5.45 -17.32 4.53
N HIS A 287 -5.66 -16.33 3.64
CA HIS A 287 -5.92 -14.95 4.05
C HIS A 287 -7.27 -14.83 4.78
N GLU A 288 -8.30 -15.49 4.29
CA GLU A 288 -9.61 -15.54 4.94
C GLU A 288 -9.52 -16.20 6.32
N GLY A 289 -8.76 -17.29 6.46
CA GLY A 289 -8.52 -17.95 7.73
C GLY A 289 -7.88 -17.03 8.76
N TRP A 290 -6.86 -16.26 8.37
CA TRP A 290 -6.27 -15.23 9.26
C TRP A 290 -7.28 -14.14 9.64
N SER A 291 -8.10 -13.69 8.70
CA SER A 291 -9.16 -12.72 8.99
C SER A 291 -10.15 -13.27 10.02
N ILE A 292 -10.53 -14.55 9.92
CA ILE A 292 -11.42 -15.22 10.88
C ILE A 292 -10.76 -15.34 12.26
N ILE A 293 -9.47 -15.65 12.33
CA ILE A 293 -8.73 -15.68 13.59
C ILE A 293 -8.75 -14.30 14.25
N TRP A 294 -8.38 -13.25 13.53
CA TRP A 294 -8.35 -11.89 14.07
C TRP A 294 -9.73 -11.36 14.46
N LYS A 295 -10.79 -11.75 13.76
CA LYS A 295 -12.18 -11.43 14.16
C LYS A 295 -12.55 -11.97 15.55
N GLN A 296 -11.88 -13.00 16.06
CA GLN A 296 -12.12 -13.50 17.42
C GLN A 296 -11.53 -12.61 18.51
N ALA A 297 -10.62 -11.68 18.18
CA ALA A 297 -9.99 -10.80 19.15
C ALA A 297 -10.99 -9.93 19.91
N VAL A 298 -12.13 -9.59 19.29
CA VAL A 298 -13.18 -8.83 19.97
C VAL A 298 -14.01 -9.71 20.92
N GLU A 299 -14.02 -11.03 20.74
CA GLU A 299 -14.86 -11.95 21.54
C GLU A 299 -14.07 -12.66 22.64
N ARG A 300 -12.76 -12.83 22.47
CA ARG A 300 -11.92 -13.65 23.33
C ARG A 300 -10.75 -12.85 23.91
N PRO A 301 -10.48 -12.95 25.22
CA PRO A 301 -9.38 -12.24 25.85
C PRO A 301 -8.01 -12.74 25.37
N ASP A 302 -7.90 -14.04 25.09
CA ASP A 302 -6.65 -14.68 24.71
C ASP A 302 -6.71 -15.18 23.25
N PRO A 303 -5.61 -15.03 22.48
CA PRO A 303 -5.50 -15.60 21.14
C PRO A 303 -5.54 -17.13 21.16
N PRO A 304 -5.90 -17.78 20.02
CA PRO A 304 -5.81 -19.23 19.89
C PRO A 304 -4.36 -19.69 20.09
N SER A 305 -4.18 -20.80 20.81
CA SER A 305 -2.84 -21.29 21.18
C SER A 305 -2.02 -21.88 20.03
N SER A 306 -2.64 -22.18 18.89
CA SER A 306 -1.96 -22.80 17.73
C SER A 306 -2.63 -22.41 16.40
N PRO A 307 -2.52 -21.13 15.98
CA PRO A 307 -3.14 -20.65 14.75
C PRO A 307 -2.61 -21.36 13.49
N TYR A 308 -1.32 -21.71 13.39
CA TYR A 308 -0.78 -22.40 12.22
C TYR A 308 -1.26 -23.85 12.09
N CYS A 309 -1.63 -24.49 13.21
CA CYS A 309 -2.30 -25.78 13.18
C CYS A 309 -3.73 -25.64 12.63
N LEU A 310 -4.52 -24.71 13.19
CA LEU A 310 -5.89 -24.44 12.77
C LEU A 310 -5.97 -24.06 11.29
N LEU A 311 -5.12 -23.15 10.84
CA LEU A 311 -5.08 -22.74 9.44
C LEU A 311 -4.57 -23.87 8.53
N GLY A 312 -3.67 -24.72 9.05
CA GLY A 312 -3.24 -25.93 8.37
C GLY A 312 -4.40 -26.88 8.04
N GLU A 313 -5.37 -27.02 8.95
CA GLU A 313 -6.60 -27.79 8.70
C GLU A 313 -7.47 -27.13 7.63
N VAL A 314 -7.62 -25.80 7.66
CA VAL A 314 -8.39 -25.05 6.65
C VAL A 314 -7.78 -25.22 5.25
N VAL A 315 -6.46 -25.06 5.11
CA VAL A 315 -5.79 -25.17 3.80
C VAL A 315 -5.55 -26.61 3.36
N SER A 316 -5.75 -27.61 4.21
CA SER A 316 -5.69 -29.02 3.79
C SER A 316 -7.08 -29.62 3.54
N ALA A 317 -8.15 -28.93 3.95
CA ALA A 317 -9.53 -29.37 3.72
C ALA A 317 -9.89 -29.44 2.23
N GLU A 318 -10.76 -30.39 1.90
CA GLU A 318 -11.28 -30.60 0.55
C GLU A 318 -11.88 -29.30 -0.04
N PRO A 319 -11.74 -29.09 -1.35
CA PRO A 319 -12.28 -27.91 -2.00
C PRO A 319 -13.81 -27.95 -1.97
N ASP A 320 -14.41 -26.86 -1.53
CA ASP A 320 -15.86 -26.67 -1.44
C ASP A 320 -16.35 -25.70 -2.54
N GLU A 321 -17.61 -25.25 -2.42
CA GLU A 321 -18.18 -24.28 -3.36
C GLU A 321 -17.41 -22.95 -3.34
N THR A 322 -16.86 -22.54 -2.19
CA THR A 322 -16.06 -21.32 -2.08
C THR A 322 -14.77 -21.42 -2.88
N ALA A 323 -14.09 -22.57 -2.85
CA ALA A 323 -12.90 -22.82 -3.65
C ALA A 323 -13.20 -22.72 -5.15
N SER A 324 -14.37 -23.22 -5.59
CA SER A 324 -14.83 -23.10 -6.98
C SER A 324 -15.04 -21.64 -7.40
N GLN A 325 -15.69 -20.84 -6.54
CA GLN A 325 -15.92 -19.42 -6.79
C GLN A 325 -14.62 -18.62 -6.83
N VAL A 326 -13.69 -18.88 -5.91
CA VAL A 326 -12.37 -18.24 -5.88
C VAL A 326 -11.58 -18.58 -7.14
N LEU A 327 -11.57 -19.86 -7.56
CA LEU A 327 -10.92 -20.26 -8.80
C LEU A 327 -11.54 -19.58 -10.02
N ALA A 328 -12.88 -19.53 -10.11
CA ALA A 328 -13.57 -18.84 -11.19
C ALA A 328 -13.17 -17.35 -11.27
N ARG A 329 -13.10 -16.65 -10.13
CA ARG A 329 -12.61 -15.27 -10.07
C ARG A 329 -11.14 -15.16 -10.50
N ALA A 330 -10.28 -16.07 -10.05
CA ALA A 330 -8.86 -16.10 -10.42
C ALA A 330 -8.65 -16.34 -11.93
N LEU A 331 -9.51 -17.14 -12.56
CA LEU A 331 -9.50 -17.40 -14.01
C LEU A 331 -10.11 -16.25 -14.82
N ALA A 332 -11.13 -15.58 -14.28
CA ALA A 332 -11.82 -14.46 -14.91
C ALA A 332 -10.98 -13.17 -14.91
N ARG A 333 -10.01 -13.04 -14.01
CA ARG A 333 -9.03 -11.94 -14.00
C ARG A 333 -8.23 -11.94 -15.32
N GLN A 334 -8.69 -11.15 -16.28
CA GLN A 334 -7.95 -10.85 -17.49
C GLN A 334 -7.27 -9.49 -17.36
N ARG A 335 -5.93 -9.53 -17.44
CA ARG A 335 -5.02 -8.38 -17.49
C ARG A 335 -5.16 -7.45 -16.29
N ASP A 336 -4.11 -7.41 -15.49
CA ASP A 336 -3.73 -6.13 -14.94
C ASP A 336 -2.36 -5.75 -15.48
N LEU A 337 -2.22 -4.47 -15.87
CA LEU A 337 -0.91 -3.85 -16.07
C LEU A 337 -0.12 -3.81 -14.74
N ASP A 338 -0.79 -4.21 -13.66
CA ASP A 338 -0.31 -4.21 -12.29
C ASP A 338 0.25 -5.56 -11.85
N ASP A 339 0.05 -6.64 -12.62
CA ASP A 339 0.64 -7.95 -12.33
C ASP A 339 1.87 -8.23 -13.21
N THR A 340 3.04 -8.32 -12.59
CA THR A 340 4.30 -8.63 -13.28
C THR A 340 4.39 -10.07 -13.78
N HIS A 341 3.48 -10.96 -13.38
CA HIS A 341 3.39 -12.34 -13.82
C HIS A 341 2.32 -12.53 -14.92
N PRO A 342 2.37 -13.63 -15.70
CA PRO A 342 1.25 -14.06 -16.52
C PRO A 342 0.09 -14.56 -15.65
N SER A 343 -1.15 -14.28 -16.07
CA SER A 343 -2.34 -14.75 -15.36
C SER A 343 -2.38 -16.28 -15.25
N LEU A 344 -3.11 -16.79 -14.24
CA LEU A 344 -3.34 -18.23 -14.06
C LEU A 344 -3.85 -18.89 -15.35
N SER A 345 -4.84 -18.29 -16.01
CA SER A 345 -5.39 -18.78 -17.28
C SER A 345 -4.33 -18.94 -18.38
N GLN A 346 -3.39 -18.00 -18.50
CA GLN A 346 -2.34 -18.02 -19.51
C GLN A 346 -1.29 -19.10 -19.21
N ARG A 347 -0.92 -19.27 -17.94
CA ARG A 347 0.02 -20.30 -17.51
C ARG A 347 -0.56 -21.70 -17.73
N LEU A 348 -1.83 -21.90 -17.38
CA LEU A 348 -2.53 -23.18 -17.62
C LEU A 348 -2.69 -23.48 -19.11
N ALA A 349 -3.04 -22.49 -19.93
CA ALA A 349 -3.10 -22.64 -21.39
C ALA A 349 -1.74 -22.99 -22.00
N ALA A 350 -0.65 -22.37 -21.52
CA ALA A 350 0.71 -22.68 -21.98
C ALA A 350 1.16 -24.11 -21.60
N LEU A 351 0.56 -24.70 -20.56
CA LEU A 351 0.80 -26.06 -20.10
C LEU A 351 -0.15 -27.10 -20.73
N ASP A 352 -1.14 -26.66 -21.51
CA ASP A 352 -2.23 -27.49 -22.06
C ASP A 352 -3.04 -28.19 -20.94
N VAL A 353 -3.35 -27.46 -19.87
CA VAL A 353 -4.11 -27.95 -18.72
C VAL A 353 -5.48 -27.28 -18.64
N VAL A 354 -6.52 -28.09 -18.45
CA VAL A 354 -7.89 -27.61 -18.22
C VAL A 354 -7.99 -27.05 -16.79
N PRO A 355 -8.56 -25.85 -16.60
CA PRO A 355 -8.61 -25.18 -15.30
C PRO A 355 -9.74 -25.73 -14.41
N GLU A 356 -9.60 -26.97 -13.96
CA GLU A 356 -10.54 -27.65 -13.06
C GLU A 356 -9.94 -27.82 -11.66
N LEU A 357 -10.81 -27.93 -10.64
CA LEU A 357 -10.34 -28.18 -9.29
C LEU A 357 -9.57 -29.51 -9.22
N PRO A 358 -8.35 -29.52 -8.68
CA PRO A 358 -7.54 -30.72 -8.62
C PRO A 358 -8.12 -31.72 -7.61
N PRO A 359 -7.91 -33.04 -7.81
CA PRO A 359 -8.40 -34.05 -6.90
C PRO A 359 -7.83 -33.86 -5.48
N PRO A 360 -8.53 -34.31 -4.43
CA PRO A 360 -7.99 -34.29 -3.08
C PRO A 360 -6.75 -35.18 -2.99
N PHE A 361 -5.80 -34.79 -2.14
CA PHE A 361 -4.65 -35.61 -1.80
C PHE A 361 -4.88 -36.32 -0.47
N ALA A 362 -4.31 -37.52 -0.31
CA ALA A 362 -4.49 -38.32 0.91
C ALA A 362 -3.76 -37.73 2.12
N GLU A 363 -2.54 -37.22 1.90
CA GLU A 363 -1.73 -36.58 2.94
C GLU A 363 -1.03 -35.33 2.39
N PRO A 364 -0.98 -34.23 3.16
CA PRO A 364 -0.29 -33.02 2.75
C PRO A 364 1.22 -33.22 2.69
N ALA A 365 1.89 -32.44 1.85
CA ALA A 365 3.34 -32.48 1.74
C ALA A 365 4.05 -32.16 3.06
N ALA A 366 3.46 -31.32 3.91
CA ALA A 366 3.98 -31.02 5.24
C ALA A 366 4.18 -32.30 6.08
N ALA A 367 3.19 -33.21 6.10
CA ALA A 367 3.26 -34.45 6.85
C ALA A 367 4.36 -35.38 6.30
N LEU A 368 4.42 -35.53 4.97
CA LEU A 368 5.33 -36.48 4.31
C LEU A 368 6.77 -35.98 4.17
N LEU A 369 6.98 -34.68 3.96
CA LEU A 369 8.30 -34.10 3.73
C LEU A 369 8.99 -33.67 5.03
N LEU A 370 8.23 -33.11 5.99
CA LEU A 370 8.77 -32.66 7.27
C LEU A 370 8.73 -33.76 8.34
N GLY A 371 7.80 -34.72 8.24
CA GLY A 371 7.70 -35.84 9.18
C GLY A 371 7.60 -35.36 10.62
N SER A 372 8.46 -35.89 11.50
CA SER A 372 8.49 -35.53 12.92
C SER A 372 8.86 -34.06 13.19
N ALA A 373 9.49 -33.36 12.24
CA ALA A 373 9.84 -31.95 12.41
C ALA A 373 8.60 -31.04 12.36
N LEU A 374 7.49 -31.50 11.75
CA LEU A 374 6.29 -30.68 11.55
C LEU A 374 5.76 -30.08 12.86
N THR A 375 5.61 -30.89 13.91
CA THR A 375 5.07 -30.43 15.21
C THR A 375 5.95 -29.35 15.83
N THR A 376 7.28 -29.51 15.77
CA THR A 376 8.24 -28.53 16.28
C THR A 376 8.19 -27.24 15.47
N ILE A 377 8.06 -27.33 14.15
CA ILE A 377 7.96 -26.17 13.25
C ILE A 377 6.69 -25.37 13.54
N VAL A 378 5.53 -26.05 13.59
CA VAL A 378 4.23 -25.44 13.89
C VAL A 378 4.30 -24.70 15.23
N GLY A 379 4.76 -25.37 16.30
CA GLY A 379 4.85 -24.75 17.63
C GLY A 379 5.82 -23.55 17.69
N ARG A 380 6.87 -23.53 16.86
CA ARG A 380 7.77 -22.37 16.75
C ARG A 380 7.12 -21.21 16.01
N LEU A 381 6.42 -21.46 14.91
CA LEU A 381 5.72 -20.41 14.17
C LEU A 381 4.56 -19.84 14.99
N ASP A 382 3.84 -20.68 15.74
CA ASP A 382 2.81 -20.24 16.68
C ASP A 382 3.42 -19.32 17.75
N ALA A 383 4.55 -19.71 18.36
CA ALA A 383 5.24 -18.88 19.34
C ALA A 383 5.77 -17.56 18.74
N GLU A 384 6.31 -17.60 17.52
CA GLU A 384 6.75 -16.40 16.80
C GLU A 384 5.58 -15.45 16.53
N TRP A 385 4.41 -15.97 16.17
CA TRP A 385 3.20 -15.18 15.98
C TRP A 385 2.71 -14.57 17.30
N HIS A 386 2.61 -15.35 18.39
CA HIS A 386 2.21 -14.84 19.71
C HIS A 386 3.07 -13.66 20.18
N ASN A 387 4.40 -13.74 19.98
CA ASN A 387 5.31 -12.65 20.33
C ASN A 387 4.98 -11.31 19.66
N THR A 388 4.26 -11.33 18.53
CA THR A 388 3.84 -10.15 17.79
C THR A 388 2.36 -9.83 17.95
N ALA A 389 1.52 -10.84 18.18
CA ALA A 389 0.06 -10.72 18.15
C ALA A 389 -0.55 -10.44 19.52
N ASP A 390 0.07 -10.88 20.62
CA ASP A 390 -0.54 -10.84 21.96
C ASP A 390 -0.90 -9.40 22.40
N GLU A 391 -0.04 -8.41 22.10
CA GLU A 391 -0.30 -7.01 22.43
C GLU A 391 -1.48 -6.45 21.62
N SER A 392 -1.46 -6.59 20.30
CA SER A 392 -2.55 -6.11 19.43
C SER A 392 -3.87 -6.84 19.71
N TRP A 393 -3.82 -8.12 20.06
CA TRP A 393 -5.01 -8.90 20.44
C TRP A 393 -5.64 -8.34 21.73
N ALA A 394 -4.81 -8.09 22.76
CA ALA A 394 -5.28 -7.51 24.01
C ALA A 394 -5.83 -6.10 23.84
N GLU A 395 -5.23 -5.29 22.95
CA GLU A 395 -5.74 -3.96 22.59
C GLU A 395 -7.14 -4.03 21.94
N GLU A 396 -7.34 -4.92 20.97
CA GLU A 396 -8.63 -5.11 20.30
C GLU A 396 -9.71 -5.60 21.27
N PHE A 397 -9.38 -6.60 22.10
CA PHE A 397 -10.29 -7.08 23.12
C PHE A 397 -10.64 -5.98 24.13
N GLY A 398 -9.65 -5.21 24.58
CA GLY A 398 -9.82 -4.08 25.48
C GLY A 398 -10.74 -3.00 24.90
N CYS A 399 -10.50 -2.59 23.65
CA CYS A 399 -11.36 -1.64 22.94
C CYS A 399 -12.81 -2.15 22.85
N ARG A 400 -13.00 -3.46 22.57
CA ARG A 400 -14.33 -4.05 22.58
C ARG A 400 -15.00 -3.99 23.95
N GLN A 401 -14.28 -4.26 25.04
CA GLN A 401 -14.84 -4.15 26.39
C GLN A 401 -15.25 -2.70 26.72
N GLU A 402 -14.48 -1.71 26.29
CA GLU A 402 -14.84 -0.29 26.45
C GLU A 402 -16.14 0.06 25.72
N LEU A 403 -16.30 -0.40 24.47
CA LEU A 403 -17.54 -0.19 23.71
C LEU A 403 -18.76 -0.86 24.34
N LEU A 404 -18.60 -2.08 24.87
CA LEU A 404 -19.66 -2.78 25.60
C LEU A 404 -20.05 -2.06 26.89
N ALA A 405 -19.06 -1.55 27.64
CA ALA A 405 -19.30 -0.77 28.85
C ALA A 405 -20.01 0.56 28.54
N GLU A 406 -19.62 1.25 27.46
CA GLU A 406 -20.28 2.47 27.00
C GLU A 406 -21.74 2.21 26.60
N ARG A 407 -21.98 1.12 25.86
CA ARG A 407 -23.33 0.70 25.46
C ARG A 407 -24.20 0.46 26.69
N GLN A 408 -23.72 -0.34 27.64
CA GLN A 408 -24.48 -0.65 28.85
C GLN A 408 -24.83 0.64 29.63
N ALA A 409 -23.87 1.56 29.77
CA ALA A 409 -24.11 2.83 30.45
C ALA A 409 -25.17 3.70 29.75
N LEU A 410 -25.22 3.70 28.41
CA LEU A 410 -26.25 4.39 27.64
C LEU A 410 -27.61 3.70 27.74
N GLU A 411 -27.67 2.37 27.72
CA GLU A 411 -28.91 1.59 27.89
C GLU A 411 -29.51 1.81 29.29
N ASP A 412 -28.69 1.81 30.33
CA ASP A 412 -29.12 2.08 31.72
C ASP A 412 -29.70 3.51 31.85
N ARG A 413 -29.03 4.50 31.25
CA ARG A 413 -29.51 5.89 31.21
C ARG A 413 -30.81 6.03 30.42
N ALA A 414 -30.93 5.31 29.30
CA ALA A 414 -32.15 5.30 28.50
C ALA A 414 -33.36 4.78 29.29
N GLY A 415 -33.15 3.77 30.13
CA GLY A 415 -34.19 3.19 31.00
C GLY A 415 -34.58 4.08 32.19
N ALA A 416 -33.64 4.86 32.74
CA ALA A 416 -33.88 5.67 33.94
C ALA A 416 -34.47 7.06 33.63
N GLU A 417 -33.86 7.80 32.70
CA GLU A 417 -34.14 9.23 32.48
C GLU A 417 -34.43 9.56 31.01
N GLY A 418 -34.19 8.60 30.09
CA GLY A 418 -34.25 8.79 28.65
C GLY A 418 -32.97 9.40 28.08
N LEU A 419 -32.78 9.22 26.76
CA LEU A 419 -31.64 9.79 26.03
C LEU A 419 -32.09 10.93 25.12
N ASP A 420 -31.21 11.92 24.98
CA ASP A 420 -31.30 12.96 23.95
C ASP A 420 -30.86 12.41 22.57
N TYR A 421 -30.87 13.27 21.55
CA TYR A 421 -30.48 12.87 20.20
C TYR A 421 -29.07 12.29 20.14
N GLU A 422 -28.09 12.96 20.75
CA GLU A 422 -26.69 12.51 20.74
C GLU A 422 -26.53 11.16 21.42
N GLY A 423 -27.17 10.96 22.58
CA GLY A 423 -27.18 9.68 23.27
C GLY A 423 -27.84 8.56 22.47
N GLN A 424 -29.01 8.81 21.85
CA GLN A 424 -29.69 7.81 21.02
C GLN A 424 -28.91 7.47 19.75
N HIS A 425 -28.32 8.48 19.10
CA HIS A 425 -27.46 8.29 17.94
C HIS A 425 -26.22 7.46 18.31
N ARG A 426 -25.55 7.80 19.41
CA ARG A 426 -24.37 7.06 19.88
C ARG A 426 -24.72 5.62 20.25
N LEU A 427 -25.86 5.39 20.92
CA LEU A 427 -26.32 4.03 21.21
C LEU A 427 -26.57 3.23 19.93
N ALA A 428 -27.20 3.81 18.90
CA ALA A 428 -27.39 3.14 17.62
C ALA A 428 -26.06 2.83 16.90
N GLN A 429 -25.06 3.72 16.97
CA GLN A 429 -23.71 3.43 16.47
C GLN A 429 -23.05 2.27 17.21
N LEU A 430 -23.19 2.22 18.54
CA LEU A 430 -22.64 1.12 19.34
C LEU A 430 -23.33 -0.20 18.98
N VAL A 431 -24.65 -0.21 18.78
CA VAL A 431 -25.38 -1.39 18.31
C VAL A 431 -24.89 -1.84 16.93
N GLU A 432 -24.69 -0.90 15.99
CA GLU A 432 -24.15 -1.20 14.66
C GLU A 432 -22.77 -1.89 14.73
N VAL A 433 -21.85 -1.33 15.52
CA VAL A 433 -20.49 -1.86 15.69
C VAL A 433 -20.47 -3.16 16.49
N ILE A 434 -21.39 -3.33 17.45
CA ILE A 434 -21.40 -4.46 18.37
C ILE A 434 -22.16 -5.66 17.83
N ASP A 435 -23.37 -5.44 17.36
CA ASP A 435 -24.30 -6.49 16.96
C ASP A 435 -24.36 -6.68 15.44
N GLY A 436 -23.85 -5.70 14.68
CA GLY A 436 -23.75 -5.74 13.24
C GLY A 436 -24.67 -4.76 12.50
N PRO A 437 -24.50 -4.66 11.18
CA PRO A 437 -25.13 -3.61 10.37
C PRO A 437 -26.66 -3.67 10.37
N GLN A 438 -27.25 -4.88 10.39
CA GLN A 438 -28.71 -5.04 10.40
C GLN A 438 -29.34 -4.51 11.71
N GLN A 439 -28.72 -4.82 12.85
CA GLN A 439 -29.15 -4.34 14.16
C GLN A 439 -28.93 -2.83 14.28
N GLY A 440 -27.81 -2.33 13.77
CA GLY A 440 -27.53 -0.89 13.66
C GLY A 440 -28.58 -0.15 12.86
N ALA A 441 -28.93 -0.63 11.66
CA ALA A 441 -29.99 -0.05 10.83
C ALA A 441 -31.34 -0.01 11.56
N THR A 442 -31.67 -1.06 12.31
CA THR A 442 -32.89 -1.11 13.13
C THR A 442 -32.82 -0.08 14.27
N ALA A 443 -31.67 0.05 14.94
CA ALA A 443 -31.47 1.03 15.99
C ALA A 443 -31.59 2.47 15.46
N PHE A 444 -31.00 2.79 14.30
CA PHE A 444 -31.16 4.11 13.68
C PHE A 444 -32.58 4.38 13.21
N ALA A 445 -33.35 3.37 12.79
CA ALA A 445 -34.77 3.53 12.50
C ALA A 445 -35.52 4.06 13.73
N THR A 446 -35.27 3.46 14.91
CA THR A 446 -35.82 3.92 16.19
C THR A 446 -35.41 5.35 16.53
N VAL A 447 -34.16 5.75 16.23
CA VAL A 447 -33.72 7.15 16.41
C VAL A 447 -34.57 8.09 15.53
N LEU A 448 -34.82 7.72 14.28
CA LEU A 448 -35.57 8.54 13.32
C LEU A 448 -37.06 8.65 13.63
N GLU A 449 -37.66 7.67 14.32
CA GLU A 449 -39.03 7.78 14.83
C GLU A 449 -39.17 8.94 15.82
N ARG A 450 -38.13 9.18 16.63
CA ARG A 450 -38.11 10.25 17.63
C ARG A 450 -37.51 11.56 17.10
N PHE A 451 -36.58 11.47 16.15
CA PHE A 451 -35.88 12.59 15.54
C PHE A 451 -35.94 12.53 14.00
N PRO A 452 -37.10 12.85 13.37
CA PRO A 452 -37.28 12.70 11.92
C PRO A 452 -36.30 13.54 11.08
N ASP A 453 -35.86 14.69 11.61
CA ASP A 453 -34.94 15.62 10.93
C ASP A 453 -33.45 15.27 11.17
N ALA A 454 -33.15 14.13 11.79
CA ALA A 454 -31.77 13.68 12.00
C ALA A 454 -31.14 13.10 10.72
N HIS A 455 -30.78 13.97 9.78
CA HIS A 455 -30.25 13.58 8.46
C HIS A 455 -28.98 12.72 8.53
N PHE A 456 -28.09 12.97 9.49
CA PHE A 456 -26.91 12.12 9.73
C PHE A 456 -27.28 10.71 10.22
N SER A 457 -28.29 10.57 11.09
CA SER A 457 -28.80 9.25 11.51
C SER A 457 -29.45 8.50 10.35
N ARG A 458 -30.16 9.22 9.47
CA ARG A 458 -30.75 8.67 8.24
C ARG A 458 -29.68 8.20 7.26
N PHE A 459 -28.59 8.97 7.12
CA PHE A 459 -27.44 8.53 6.34
C PHE A 459 -26.85 7.24 6.89
N ARG A 460 -26.57 7.19 8.20
CA ARG A 460 -26.03 5.98 8.87
C ARG A 460 -26.95 4.78 8.79
N GLN A 461 -28.26 4.98 8.88
CA GLN A 461 -29.24 3.92 8.64
C GLN A 461 -29.10 3.34 7.23
N GLY A 462 -29.04 4.21 6.21
CA GLY A 462 -28.90 3.77 4.82
C GLY A 462 -27.58 3.06 4.56
N ASP A 463 -26.50 3.56 5.14
CA ASP A 463 -25.15 2.97 5.09
C ASP A 463 -25.14 1.55 5.69
N ALA A 464 -25.72 1.39 6.89
CA ALA A 464 -25.84 0.11 7.59
C ALA A 464 -26.76 -0.88 6.86
N LEU A 465 -27.85 -0.43 6.23
CA LEU A 465 -28.70 -1.30 5.39
C LEU A 465 -27.91 -1.85 4.19
N LEU A 466 -27.12 -1.03 3.52
CA LEU A 466 -26.28 -1.48 2.41
C LEU A 466 -25.19 -2.46 2.88
N ASP A 467 -24.60 -2.28 4.07
CA ASP A 467 -23.65 -3.24 4.64
C ASP A 467 -24.30 -4.57 5.02
N ALA A 468 -25.58 -4.54 5.43
CA ALA A 468 -26.38 -5.74 5.66
C ALA A 468 -26.85 -6.42 4.36
N GLY A 469 -26.56 -5.84 3.18
CA GLY A 469 -26.98 -6.38 1.89
C GLY A 469 -28.38 -5.95 1.44
N ASP A 470 -29.03 -5.02 2.14
CA ASP A 470 -30.38 -4.54 1.83
C ASP A 470 -30.37 -3.28 0.96
N GLU A 471 -30.96 -3.36 -0.24
CA GLU A 471 -31.05 -2.24 -1.18
C GLU A 471 -31.89 -1.06 -0.66
N ALA A 472 -32.74 -1.29 0.34
CA ALA A 472 -33.54 -0.23 0.96
C ALA A 472 -32.67 0.94 1.46
N GLY A 473 -31.39 0.67 1.77
CA GLY A 473 -30.42 1.68 2.17
C GLY A 473 -30.19 2.80 1.13
N VAL A 474 -30.35 2.50 -0.17
CA VAL A 474 -30.22 3.50 -1.25
C VAL A 474 -31.21 4.65 -1.05
N ALA A 475 -32.47 4.33 -0.72
CA ALA A 475 -33.50 5.34 -0.53
C ALA A 475 -33.21 6.25 0.68
N SER A 476 -32.77 5.66 1.80
CA SER A 476 -32.39 6.40 3.01
C SER A 476 -31.21 7.34 2.77
N LEU A 477 -30.17 6.89 2.04
CA LEU A 477 -29.01 7.70 1.69
C LEU A 477 -29.38 8.90 0.81
N LEU A 478 -30.20 8.68 -0.22
CA LEU A 478 -30.65 9.75 -1.12
C LEU A 478 -31.56 10.75 -0.39
N GLU A 479 -32.40 10.29 0.54
CA GLU A 479 -33.22 11.19 1.35
C GLU A 479 -32.36 12.03 2.30
N ALA A 480 -31.34 11.46 2.94
CA ALA A 480 -30.40 12.22 3.75
C ALA A 480 -29.66 13.28 2.92
N ALA A 481 -29.19 12.92 1.71
CA ALA A 481 -28.49 13.83 0.80
C ALA A 481 -29.39 14.95 0.24
N ARG A 482 -30.70 14.70 0.06
CA ARG A 482 -31.65 15.74 -0.35
C ARG A 482 -31.82 16.83 0.70
N SER A 483 -31.82 16.45 1.96
CA SER A 483 -31.96 17.40 3.08
C SER A 483 -30.64 18.08 3.43
N GLU A 484 -29.52 17.36 3.32
CA GLU A 484 -28.17 17.86 3.60
C GLU A 484 -27.28 17.66 2.36
N PRO A 485 -27.16 18.66 1.46
CA PRO A 485 -26.40 18.54 0.22
C PRO A 485 -24.93 18.15 0.41
N GLY A 486 -24.34 18.45 1.58
CA GLY A 486 -22.98 18.04 1.94
C GLY A 486 -22.79 16.51 2.03
N LEU A 487 -23.87 15.74 2.16
CA LEU A 487 -23.84 14.28 2.20
C LEU A 487 -23.94 13.64 0.81
N LEU A 488 -24.20 14.42 -0.25
CA LEU A 488 -24.48 13.89 -1.59
C LEU A 488 -23.34 13.05 -2.16
N THR A 489 -22.11 13.57 -2.13
CA THR A 489 -20.93 12.84 -2.64
C THR A 489 -20.74 11.52 -1.88
N ALA A 490 -20.86 11.54 -0.55
CA ALA A 490 -20.69 10.36 0.29
C ALA A 490 -21.81 9.33 0.06
N ALA A 491 -23.06 9.77 -0.12
CA ALA A 491 -24.19 8.91 -0.39
C ALA A 491 -24.03 8.20 -1.75
N LEU A 492 -23.69 8.95 -2.80
CA LEU A 492 -23.49 8.41 -4.14
C LEU A 492 -22.30 7.44 -4.18
N ASP A 493 -21.17 7.79 -3.55
CA ASP A 493 -20.00 6.90 -3.43
C ASP A 493 -20.39 5.57 -2.77
N ARG A 494 -21.15 5.64 -1.67
CA ARG A 494 -21.57 4.44 -0.94
C ARG A 494 -22.49 3.54 -1.77
N ILE A 495 -23.43 4.11 -2.52
CA ILE A 495 -24.34 3.39 -3.42
C ILE A 495 -23.57 2.71 -4.56
N VAL A 496 -22.63 3.42 -5.19
CA VAL A 496 -21.82 2.89 -6.30
C VAL A 496 -20.93 1.74 -5.81
N ARG A 497 -20.25 1.89 -4.67
CA ARG A 497 -19.44 0.81 -4.07
C ARG A 497 -20.27 -0.43 -3.78
N TYR A 498 -21.48 -0.24 -3.25
CA TYR A 498 -22.41 -1.36 -3.04
C TYR A 498 -22.81 -2.03 -4.36
N GLY A 499 -23.08 -1.25 -5.41
CA GLY A 499 -23.34 -1.77 -6.76
C GLY A 499 -22.21 -2.66 -7.28
N TYR A 500 -20.96 -2.23 -7.13
CA TYR A 500 -19.78 -3.04 -7.49
C TYR A 500 -19.64 -4.30 -6.62
N ALA A 501 -19.78 -4.16 -5.30
CA ALA A 501 -19.62 -5.29 -4.37
C ALA A 501 -20.70 -6.37 -4.53
N SER A 502 -21.93 -5.96 -4.86
CA SER A 502 -23.09 -6.85 -5.01
C SER A 502 -23.35 -7.29 -6.46
N GLY A 503 -22.59 -6.79 -7.44
CA GLY A 503 -22.78 -7.10 -8.86
C GLY A 503 -24.06 -6.51 -9.47
N ARG A 504 -24.58 -5.39 -8.93
CA ARG A 504 -25.80 -4.73 -9.40
C ARG A 504 -25.47 -3.63 -10.41
N GLU A 505 -25.32 -4.01 -11.67
CA GLU A 505 -24.96 -3.11 -12.78
C GLU A 505 -25.88 -1.89 -12.89
N GLN A 506 -27.19 -2.05 -12.64
CA GLN A 506 -28.16 -0.95 -12.71
C GLN A 506 -27.86 0.20 -11.74
N LEU A 507 -27.36 -0.11 -10.53
CA LEU A 507 -26.98 0.93 -9.56
C LEU A 507 -25.75 1.70 -10.05
N ILE A 508 -24.77 0.99 -10.62
CA ILE A 508 -23.54 1.59 -11.15
C ILE A 508 -23.90 2.53 -12.31
N GLU A 509 -24.61 2.04 -13.32
CA GLU A 509 -25.01 2.83 -14.50
C GLU A 509 -25.83 4.07 -14.13
N THR A 510 -26.64 3.98 -13.07
CA THR A 510 -27.50 5.09 -12.63
C THR A 510 -26.73 6.15 -11.84
N PHE A 511 -25.88 5.73 -10.89
CA PHE A 511 -25.32 6.63 -9.88
C PHE A 511 -23.85 7.03 -10.12
N GLU A 512 -23.08 6.26 -10.88
CA GLU A 512 -21.68 6.59 -11.18
C GLU A 512 -21.54 7.92 -11.95
N PRO A 513 -22.34 8.22 -12.99
CA PRO A 513 -22.28 9.53 -13.64
C PRO A 513 -22.65 10.70 -12.71
N GLN A 514 -23.54 10.45 -11.74
CA GLN A 514 -23.94 11.45 -10.75
C GLN A 514 -22.82 11.68 -9.73
N LEU A 515 -22.13 10.62 -9.31
CA LEU A 515 -20.97 10.67 -8.43
C LEU A 515 -19.84 11.46 -9.07
N ASP A 516 -19.51 11.17 -10.33
CA ASP A 516 -18.48 11.89 -11.08
C ASP A 516 -18.80 13.38 -11.18
N ALA A 517 -20.07 13.72 -11.46
CA ALA A 517 -20.52 15.11 -11.50
C ALA A 517 -20.42 15.79 -10.12
N ALA A 518 -20.79 15.10 -9.04
CA ALA A 518 -20.68 15.62 -7.67
C ALA A 518 -19.22 15.84 -7.25
N ILE A 519 -18.32 14.89 -7.54
CA ILE A 519 -16.88 15.00 -7.30
C ILE A 519 -16.31 16.17 -8.11
N ALA A 520 -16.65 16.28 -9.39
CA ALA A 520 -16.17 17.37 -10.24
C ALA A 520 -16.65 18.73 -9.71
N ALA A 521 -17.91 18.85 -9.30
CA ALA A 521 -18.45 20.07 -8.71
C ALA A 521 -17.75 20.43 -7.39
N GLU A 522 -17.49 19.44 -6.52
CA GLU A 522 -16.78 19.65 -5.27
C GLU A 522 -15.32 20.04 -5.49
N GLN A 523 -14.63 19.40 -6.43
CA GLN A 523 -13.26 19.75 -6.84
C GLN A 523 -13.21 21.15 -7.44
N GLU A 524 -14.18 21.53 -8.27
CA GLU A 524 -14.28 22.87 -8.85
C GLU A 524 -14.54 23.92 -7.76
N ALA A 525 -15.42 23.62 -6.79
CA ALA A 525 -15.66 24.48 -5.63
C ALA A 525 -14.40 24.65 -4.78
N ARG A 526 -13.69 23.55 -4.49
CA ARG A 526 -12.40 23.56 -3.76
C ARG A 526 -11.30 24.29 -4.54
N TRP A 527 -11.25 24.13 -5.85
CA TRP A 527 -10.28 24.83 -6.71
C TRP A 527 -10.58 26.34 -6.74
N ARG A 528 -11.86 26.72 -6.89
CA ARG A 528 -12.29 28.12 -6.81
C ARG A 528 -11.99 28.73 -5.43
N SER A 529 -12.20 28.00 -4.34
CA SER A 529 -11.93 28.48 -2.98
C SER A 529 -10.45 28.53 -2.61
N SER A 530 -9.58 27.76 -3.27
CA SER A 530 -8.12 27.74 -3.02
C SER A 530 -7.29 28.54 -4.03
N THR A 531 -7.83 28.84 -5.21
CA THR A 531 -7.12 29.56 -6.27
C THR A 531 -7.37 31.05 -6.20
N ILE A 532 -6.26 31.83 -6.26
CA ILE A 532 -6.29 33.28 -6.42
C ILE A 532 -5.46 33.64 -7.64
N ASP A 533 -6.13 34.14 -8.67
CA ASP A 533 -5.55 34.61 -9.92
C ASP A 533 -6.01 36.04 -10.25
N GLU A 534 -5.48 36.60 -11.35
CA GLU A 534 -5.78 37.98 -11.76
C GLU A 534 -7.24 38.21 -12.17
N SER A 535 -8.07 37.18 -12.31
CA SER A 535 -9.50 37.33 -12.61
C SER A 535 -10.36 37.58 -11.37
N ILE A 536 -9.79 37.45 -10.16
CA ILE A 536 -10.51 37.60 -8.89
C ILE A 536 -11.26 38.95 -8.77
N ALA A 537 -12.57 38.87 -8.50
CA ALA A 537 -13.39 40.00 -8.09
C ALA A 537 -13.31 40.16 -6.57
N LEU A 538 -12.87 41.32 -6.10
CA LEU A 538 -12.72 41.64 -4.68
C LEU A 538 -13.60 42.83 -4.33
N ARG A 539 -14.32 42.70 -3.21
CA ARG A 539 -15.10 43.77 -2.58
C ARG A 539 -14.44 44.23 -1.28
N ALA A 540 -14.72 45.47 -0.92
CA ALA A 540 -14.37 46.04 0.38
C ALA A 540 -14.99 45.22 1.52
N LEU A 541 -14.29 45.12 2.64
CA LEU A 541 -14.85 44.60 3.89
C LEU A 541 -15.93 45.57 4.40
N GLU A 542 -16.99 45.00 4.97
CA GLU A 542 -17.97 45.73 5.77
C GLU A 542 -17.30 46.25 7.05
N ALA A 543 -17.76 47.39 7.58
CA ALA A 543 -17.10 48.06 8.71
C ALA A 543 -17.01 47.17 9.95
N GLU A 544 -18.06 46.41 10.27
CA GLU A 544 -18.11 45.49 11.41
C GLU A 544 -17.08 44.36 11.27
N LYS A 545 -17.01 43.71 10.11
CA LYS A 545 -16.00 42.68 9.81
C LYS A 545 -14.58 43.23 9.80
N GLN A 546 -14.41 44.48 9.36
CA GLN A 546 -13.09 45.13 9.38
C GLN A 546 -12.61 45.32 10.83
N ASP A 547 -13.48 45.80 11.72
CA ASP A 547 -13.16 46.01 13.14
C ASP A 547 -12.89 44.67 13.85
N GLU A 548 -13.67 43.63 13.54
CA GLU A 548 -13.46 42.27 14.02
C GLU A 548 -12.07 41.74 13.64
N LEU A 549 -11.68 41.84 12.36
CA LEU A 549 -10.38 41.38 11.90
C LEU A 549 -9.21 42.18 12.50
N ILE A 550 -9.40 43.48 12.75
CA ILE A 550 -8.40 44.30 13.46
C ILE A 550 -8.19 43.76 14.88
N GLN A 551 -9.27 43.45 15.60
CA GLN A 551 -9.18 42.91 16.97
C GLN A 551 -8.51 41.53 16.98
N LEU A 552 -8.90 40.62 16.08
CA LEU A 552 -8.35 39.28 16.00
C LEU A 552 -6.87 39.27 15.64
N THR A 553 -6.42 40.18 14.78
CA THR A 553 -5.02 40.22 14.31
C THR A 553 -4.06 41.05 15.19
N ALA A 554 -4.58 41.83 16.15
CA ALA A 554 -3.78 42.72 17.00
C ALA A 554 -2.75 41.99 17.90
N SER A 555 -3.02 40.74 18.27
CA SER A 555 -2.14 39.92 19.12
C SER A 555 -1.12 39.09 18.33
N VAL A 556 -1.18 39.09 17.00
CA VAL A 556 -0.34 38.25 16.15
C VAL A 556 1.04 38.88 15.93
N ALA A 557 2.07 38.29 16.53
CA ALA A 557 3.44 38.76 16.39
C ALA A 557 4.00 38.58 14.97
N GLY A 558 4.87 39.50 14.54
CA GLY A 558 5.62 39.35 13.28
C GLY A 558 4.91 39.85 12.02
N VAL A 559 3.68 40.37 12.12
CA VAL A 559 2.99 41.06 11.02
C VAL A 559 3.60 42.45 10.82
N LYS A 560 3.98 42.77 9.58
CA LYS A 560 4.49 44.10 9.18
C LYS A 560 3.38 44.99 8.63
N TRP A 561 2.47 44.39 7.87
CA TRP A 561 1.22 44.99 7.40
C TRP A 561 0.31 43.88 6.87
N LEU A 562 -1.01 44.10 6.94
CA LEU A 562 -2.03 43.20 6.43
C LEU A 562 -3.04 44.00 5.60
N LEU A 563 -3.51 43.42 4.51
CA LEU A 563 -4.58 43.96 3.68
C LEU A 563 -5.61 42.86 3.46
N ALA A 564 -6.89 43.17 3.54
CA ALA A 564 -7.94 42.18 3.36
C ALA A 564 -9.11 42.73 2.54
N GLY A 565 -9.83 41.82 1.89
CA GLY A 565 -11.06 42.07 1.15
C GLY A 565 -11.90 40.81 1.14
N VAL A 566 -13.08 40.88 0.53
CA VAL A 566 -14.00 39.74 0.45
C VAL A 566 -14.23 39.36 -1.01
N ARG A 567 -14.30 38.06 -1.29
CA ARG A 567 -14.85 37.54 -2.54
C ARG A 567 -16.11 36.72 -2.28
N ASP A 568 -17.01 36.73 -3.24
CA ASP A 568 -18.21 35.90 -3.22
C ASP A 568 -17.92 34.57 -3.92
N LEU A 569 -18.19 33.46 -3.22
CA LEU A 569 -18.17 32.10 -3.75
C LEU A 569 -19.60 31.54 -3.76
N ALA A 570 -19.82 30.45 -4.49
CA ALA A 570 -21.13 29.79 -4.56
C ALA A 570 -21.65 29.34 -3.18
N ASN A 571 -20.75 29.05 -2.24
CA ASN A 571 -21.07 28.52 -0.91
C ASN A 571 -20.93 29.55 0.21
N GLY A 572 -20.76 30.84 -0.11
CA GLY A 572 -20.62 31.92 0.87
C GLY A 572 -19.52 32.93 0.54
N GLN A 573 -19.22 33.79 1.51
CA GLN A 573 -18.17 34.80 1.39
C GLN A 573 -16.84 34.26 1.92
N GLN A 574 -15.75 34.54 1.21
CA GLN A 574 -14.39 34.21 1.67
C GLN A 574 -13.55 35.47 1.82
N ILE A 575 -12.86 35.58 2.95
CA ILE A 575 -11.93 36.67 3.27
C ILE A 575 -10.59 36.38 2.60
N VAL A 576 -10.16 37.30 1.73
CA VAL A 576 -8.88 37.22 1.02
C VAL A 576 -7.93 38.23 1.62
N PHE A 577 -6.82 37.79 2.20
CA PHE A 577 -5.84 38.68 2.80
C PHE A 577 -4.42 38.50 2.26
N VAL A 578 -3.68 39.61 2.22
CA VAL A 578 -2.25 39.65 1.89
C VAL A 578 -1.50 40.31 3.03
N PHE A 579 -0.43 39.67 3.48
CA PHE A 579 0.39 40.17 4.58
C PHE A 579 1.88 40.20 4.22
N ALA A 580 2.64 41.01 4.95
CA ALA A 580 4.09 40.96 4.94
C ALA A 580 4.62 40.70 6.36
N THR A 581 5.75 40.01 6.46
CA THR A 581 6.37 39.67 7.74
C THR A 581 7.50 40.62 8.13
N GLN A 582 7.77 40.69 9.43
CA GLN A 582 8.97 41.31 9.99
C GLN A 582 10.20 40.40 9.78
N ARG A 583 11.41 40.97 9.80
CA ARG A 583 12.65 40.26 9.43
C ARG A 583 12.99 39.03 10.30
N ASN A 584 12.44 38.95 11.50
CA ASN A 584 12.75 37.89 12.48
C ASN A 584 11.75 36.73 12.45
N PHE A 585 10.76 36.75 11.54
CA PHE A 585 9.70 35.75 11.46
C PHE A 585 9.64 35.15 10.05
N THR A 586 9.36 33.85 9.95
CA THR A 586 9.13 33.21 8.65
C THR A 586 7.72 33.50 8.14
N GLY A 587 7.55 33.44 6.82
CA GLY A 587 6.24 33.65 6.18
C GLY A 587 5.18 32.66 6.60
N THR A 588 5.58 31.41 6.79
CA THR A 588 4.72 30.29 7.22
C THR A 588 4.27 30.47 8.66
N GLU A 589 5.19 30.76 9.60
CA GLU A 589 4.83 30.96 11.02
C GLU A 589 3.80 32.08 11.22
N VAL A 590 3.94 33.20 10.50
CA VAL A 590 2.99 34.32 10.59
C VAL A 590 1.68 34.02 9.87
N LEU A 591 1.71 33.26 8.77
CA LEU A 591 0.49 32.84 8.07
C LEU A 591 -0.37 31.94 8.94
N ASP A 592 0.23 30.93 9.57
CA ASP A 592 -0.47 29.98 10.43
C ASP A 592 -1.11 30.71 11.62
N ALA A 593 -0.34 31.60 12.27
CA ALA A 593 -0.86 32.40 13.39
C ALA A 593 -1.99 33.37 12.98
N LEU A 594 -1.95 33.92 11.76
CA LEU A 594 -3.03 34.75 11.21
C LEU A 594 -4.27 33.93 10.88
N ILE A 595 -4.11 32.73 10.32
CA ILE A 595 -5.21 31.81 10.02
C ILE A 595 -5.92 31.40 11.31
N ASP A 596 -5.17 30.98 12.33
CA ASP A 596 -5.72 30.58 13.63
C ASP A 596 -6.48 31.73 14.30
N ALA A 597 -5.92 32.94 14.26
CA ALA A 597 -6.56 34.12 14.85
C ALA A 597 -7.83 34.54 14.10
N MET A 598 -7.83 34.47 12.77
CA MET A 598 -8.94 34.93 11.94
C MET A 598 -10.00 33.85 11.68
N LEU A 599 -9.74 32.59 12.01
CA LEU A 599 -10.65 31.45 11.81
C LEU A 599 -12.10 31.70 12.27
N PRO A 600 -12.35 32.37 13.42
CA PRO A 600 -13.70 32.69 13.87
C PRO A 600 -14.49 33.61 12.93
N ALA A 601 -13.81 34.42 12.11
CA ALA A 601 -14.42 35.40 11.20
C ALA A 601 -14.94 34.80 9.88
N GLY A 602 -14.68 33.51 9.62
CA GLY A 602 -15.23 32.76 8.49
C GLY A 602 -14.19 32.07 7.60
N ASP A 603 -14.57 31.77 6.35
CA ASP A 603 -13.66 31.17 5.36
C ASP A 603 -12.60 32.19 4.93
N LEU A 604 -11.33 31.76 4.88
CA LEU A 604 -10.20 32.64 4.68
C LEU A 604 -9.09 32.03 3.83
N ILE A 605 -8.44 32.90 3.07
CA ILE A 605 -7.29 32.58 2.25
C ILE A 605 -6.23 33.69 2.37
N GLY A 606 -5.09 33.29 2.93
CA GLY A 606 -3.95 34.17 3.18
C GLY A 606 -2.82 33.96 2.20
N ILE A 607 -2.23 35.05 1.71
CA ILE A 607 -1.06 35.01 0.82
C ILE A 607 0.04 35.92 1.36
N GLN A 608 1.25 35.37 1.52
CA GLN A 608 2.42 36.19 1.81
C GLN A 608 2.78 37.05 0.59
N HIS A 609 3.03 38.34 0.83
CA HIS A 609 3.45 39.27 -0.20
C HIS A 609 4.75 38.81 -0.89
N CYS A 610 4.70 38.64 -2.21
CA CYS A 610 5.85 38.34 -3.05
C CYS A 610 5.76 39.03 -4.42
N ASN A 611 6.89 39.14 -5.13
CA ASN A 611 6.97 39.83 -6.43
C ASN A 611 6.00 39.27 -7.48
N LYS A 612 5.75 37.95 -7.46
CA LYS A 612 4.84 37.28 -8.41
C LYS A 612 3.36 37.59 -8.17
N ARG A 613 2.98 38.05 -6.98
CA ARG A 613 1.58 38.33 -6.58
C ARG A 613 1.35 39.81 -6.21
N ARG A 614 2.22 40.71 -6.69
CA ARG A 614 2.14 42.16 -6.44
C ARG A 614 0.84 42.79 -6.93
N TRP A 615 0.23 42.21 -7.97
CA TRP A 615 -1.06 42.63 -8.51
C TRP A 615 -2.18 42.57 -7.45
N LEU A 616 -2.19 41.53 -6.60
CA LEU A 616 -3.20 41.32 -5.56
C LEU A 616 -3.07 42.37 -4.46
N THR A 617 -1.84 42.65 -4.03
CA THR A 617 -1.54 43.75 -3.10
C THR A 617 -2.03 45.10 -3.65
N LYS A 618 -1.86 45.34 -4.96
CA LYS A 618 -2.31 46.60 -5.59
C LYS A 618 -3.83 46.71 -5.58
N ARG A 619 -4.56 45.63 -5.89
CA ARG A 619 -6.04 45.60 -5.86
C ARG A 619 -6.59 45.81 -4.45
N LEU A 620 -6.06 45.10 -3.45
CA LEU A 620 -6.51 45.26 -2.07
C LEU A 620 -6.26 46.67 -1.53
N ARG A 621 -5.16 47.34 -1.91
CA ARG A 621 -4.91 48.74 -1.54
C ARG A 621 -5.86 49.75 -2.17
N GLN A 622 -6.50 49.41 -3.29
CA GLN A 622 -7.47 50.28 -3.96
C GLN A 622 -8.86 50.21 -3.32
N LEU A 623 -9.12 49.20 -2.49
CA LEU A 623 -10.32 49.11 -1.67
C LEU A 623 -10.13 50.03 -0.46
N THR A 624 -10.96 51.08 -0.35
CA THR A 624 -10.85 52.15 0.65
C THR A 624 -10.94 51.67 2.11
N THR A 625 -11.48 50.46 2.35
CA THR A 625 -11.57 49.78 3.66
C THR A 625 -10.65 48.54 3.76
N GLY A 626 -9.76 48.32 2.78
CA GLY A 626 -8.95 47.09 2.69
C GLY A 626 -7.67 47.09 3.54
N VAL A 627 -7.41 48.14 4.32
CA VAL A 627 -6.17 48.28 5.10
C VAL A 627 -6.42 47.91 6.55
N ILE A 628 -5.92 46.74 6.96
CA ILE A 628 -5.89 46.31 8.35
C ILE A 628 -4.47 46.61 8.85
N ARG A 629 -4.30 47.75 9.52
CA ARG A 629 -3.04 48.04 10.22
C ARG A 629 -3.07 47.27 11.55
N ALA A 630 -2.44 46.10 11.57
CA ALA A 630 -2.00 45.47 12.80
C ALA A 630 -0.95 46.35 13.50
#